data_AF-A0A944U891-F1
#
_entry.id   AF-A0A944U891-F1
#
_cell.length_a   1.000
_cell.length_b   1.000
_cell.length_c   1.000
_cell.angle_alpha   90.00
_cell.angle_beta   90.00
_cell.angle_gamma   90.00
#
_symmetry.space_group_name_H-M   'P 1'
#
loop_
_entity.id
_entity.type
_entity.pdbx_description
1 polymer ?
#
loop_
_entity_poly.entity_id
_entity_poly.type
_entity_poly.pdbx_seq_one_letter_code
_entity_poly.pdbx_strand_id
1 'polypeptide(L)'
;MNIFKSSWTVVFLLMLFILLTFTQTSPFPLDDHYLYQRFVETLASGRLDLSIHGFHGSDFFATIWYLIHKSSIAQIEFQIFSAILLPFFAFLAGRTLYKKDSLALIFTIVLSMMPFLLFVSLRGWTGPAYWNLMLLSIAASRRYPWISAFFLSFAILTKPFAVALIPLIFVLQSKKIKISSRIAPFLLIGVICFAYVAIQYFQVGHILVGAHLDIDHRSVWQGPSRILLNIAHIPQIIFSIHNYYFPDPSLTGAGNLMHTTPLLIFLGLLSLFSTPKTEWRYIQRALIFGVIIGFGLNVLLDHMDHYYMATGILCILIASIPELMRRKIWIPLVLATLHFQWFYFYLEFRHIFSLEQSFFMVPLLVDSLFLIICIKNRRIVYDTLRLIW
;
A
#
# COMPACT_ATOMS: atom_id res chain seq x y z
N MET A 1 -20.99 7.38 -17.31
CA MET A 1 -19.84 8.08 -17.92
C MET A 1 -18.78 7.05 -18.27
N ASN A 2 -18.69 6.63 -19.54
CA ASN A 2 -17.51 5.93 -20.07
C ASN A 2 -16.47 7.00 -20.42
N ILE A 3 -15.65 7.37 -19.43
CA ILE A 3 -14.72 8.50 -19.52
C ILE A 3 -13.57 8.18 -20.50
N PHE A 4 -13.21 6.91 -20.61
CA PHE A 4 -12.20 6.39 -21.53
C PHE A 4 -12.83 5.29 -22.39
N LYS A 5 -12.48 5.23 -23.68
CA LYS A 5 -12.93 4.13 -24.58
C LYS A 5 -12.48 2.76 -24.06
N SER A 6 -11.40 2.70 -23.27
CA SER A 6 -10.94 1.51 -22.56
C SER A 6 -10.18 1.90 -21.28
N SER A 7 -10.71 1.53 -20.11
CA SER A 7 -10.00 1.72 -18.83
C SER A 7 -8.65 0.98 -18.80
N TRP A 8 -8.57 -0.16 -19.49
CA TRP A 8 -7.34 -0.94 -19.61
C TRP A 8 -6.22 -0.21 -20.34
N THR A 9 -6.56 0.64 -21.32
CA THR A 9 -5.56 1.47 -22.00
C THR A 9 -4.91 2.44 -21.02
N VAL A 10 -5.70 3.04 -20.12
CA VAL A 10 -5.14 3.95 -19.09
C VAL A 10 -4.27 3.18 -18.10
N VAL A 11 -4.70 1.99 -17.66
CA VAL A 11 -3.89 1.12 -16.78
C VAL A 11 -2.57 0.76 -17.45
N PHE A 12 -2.59 0.35 -18.72
CA PHE A 12 -1.38 0.03 -19.47
C PHE A 12 -0.46 1.23 -19.64
N LEU A 13 -1.00 2.42 -19.94
CA LEU A 13 -0.21 3.65 -20.05
C LEU A 13 0.43 4.03 -18.71
N LEU A 14 -0.27 3.87 -17.58
CA LEU A 14 0.31 4.08 -16.25
C LEU A 14 1.48 3.13 -16.00
N MET A 15 1.32 1.83 -16.30
CA MET A 15 2.41 0.86 -16.16
C MET A 15 3.61 1.21 -17.05
N LEU A 16 3.35 1.58 -18.31
CA LEU A 16 4.38 1.97 -19.26
C LEU A 16 5.15 3.20 -18.79
N PHE A 17 4.45 4.23 -18.30
CA PHE A 17 5.09 5.47 -17.86
C PHE A 17 5.87 5.26 -16.55
N ILE A 18 5.36 4.43 -15.63
CA ILE A 18 6.13 4.01 -14.45
C ILE A 18 7.40 3.25 -14.87
N LEU A 19 7.30 2.31 -15.81
CA LEU A 19 8.45 1.58 -16.36
C LEU A 19 9.47 2.54 -16.96
N LEU A 20 9.04 3.48 -17.82
CA LEU A 20 9.92 4.47 -18.44
C LEU A 20 10.63 5.32 -17.38
N THR A 21 9.92 5.76 -16.33
CA THR A 21 10.56 6.46 -15.22
C THR A 21 11.64 5.59 -14.56
N PHE A 22 11.35 4.32 -14.25
CA PHE A 22 12.34 3.44 -13.62
C PHE A 22 13.58 3.17 -14.49
N THR A 23 13.45 3.13 -15.81
CA THR A 23 14.62 2.96 -16.72
C THR A 23 15.61 4.12 -16.65
N GLN A 24 15.21 5.25 -16.07
CA GLN A 24 16.05 6.45 -15.93
C GLN A 24 16.41 6.76 -14.49
N THR A 25 16.05 5.88 -13.54
CA THR A 25 16.46 5.99 -12.14
C THR A 25 17.51 4.97 -11.78
N SER A 26 18.35 5.30 -10.81
CA SER A 26 19.38 4.41 -10.28
C SER A 26 18.95 3.85 -8.92
N PRO A 27 18.96 2.52 -8.74
CA PRO A 27 18.85 1.91 -7.42
C PRO A 27 19.95 2.43 -6.48
N PHE A 28 19.61 2.60 -5.20
CA PHE A 28 20.55 2.94 -4.15
C PHE A 28 20.36 1.99 -2.96
N PRO A 29 20.98 0.79 -3.01
CA PRO A 29 20.82 -0.25 -1.99
C PRO A 29 21.18 0.27 -0.58
N LEU A 30 20.21 0.27 0.33
CA LEU A 30 20.36 0.79 1.69
C LEU A 30 19.48 0.01 2.68
N ASP A 31 19.70 0.30 3.97
CA ASP A 31 18.85 -0.15 5.07
C ASP A 31 18.64 -1.68 5.06
N ASP A 32 17.39 -2.12 5.19
CA ASP A 32 16.95 -3.51 5.25
C ASP A 32 17.24 -4.33 3.98
N HIS A 33 17.59 -3.68 2.87
CA HIS A 33 17.86 -4.35 1.59
C HIS A 33 18.85 -5.50 1.75
N TYR A 34 19.97 -5.26 2.43
CA TYR A 34 21.04 -6.26 2.55
C TYR A 34 20.58 -7.51 3.31
N LEU A 35 19.70 -7.34 4.30
CA LEU A 35 19.10 -8.46 5.02
C LEU A 35 18.13 -9.24 4.12
N TYR A 36 17.25 -8.53 3.40
CA TYR A 36 16.31 -9.16 2.49
C TYR A 36 17.00 -9.86 1.30
N GLN A 37 18.02 -9.24 0.70
CA GLN A 37 18.82 -9.83 -0.37
C GLN A 37 19.57 -11.08 0.14
N ARG A 38 20.15 -11.04 1.34
CA ARG A 38 20.78 -12.21 1.95
C ARG A 38 19.77 -13.35 2.16
N PHE A 39 18.55 -13.05 2.61
CA PHE A 39 17.49 -14.04 2.72
C PHE A 39 17.15 -14.66 1.35
N VAL A 40 16.98 -13.83 0.31
CA VAL A 40 16.73 -14.25 -1.06
C VAL A 40 17.82 -15.19 -1.58
N GLU A 41 19.08 -14.83 -1.42
CA GLU A 41 20.23 -15.63 -1.86
C GLU A 41 20.33 -16.96 -1.10
N THR A 42 20.11 -16.92 0.22
CA THR A 42 20.14 -18.11 1.08
C THR A 42 19.01 -19.06 0.70
N LEU A 43 17.79 -18.56 0.52
CA LEU A 43 16.66 -19.39 0.10
C LEU A 43 16.87 -19.96 -1.31
N ALA A 44 17.44 -19.18 -2.23
CA ALA A 44 17.77 -19.64 -3.58
C ALA A 44 18.84 -20.75 -3.60
N SER A 45 19.70 -20.82 -2.58
CA SER A 45 20.66 -21.92 -2.38
C SER A 45 20.03 -23.20 -1.80
N GLY A 46 18.71 -23.19 -1.53
CA GLY A 46 17.97 -24.34 -1.00
C GLY A 46 17.87 -24.38 0.52
N ARG A 47 18.26 -23.30 1.22
CA ARG A 47 18.20 -23.21 2.69
C ARG A 47 17.22 -22.13 3.14
N LEU A 48 16.19 -22.52 3.88
CA LEU A 48 15.32 -21.58 4.58
C LEU A 48 16.00 -21.13 5.89
N ASP A 49 16.48 -19.88 5.92
CA ASP A 49 17.14 -19.29 7.08
C ASP A 49 16.35 -18.09 7.62
N LEU A 50 15.49 -18.32 8.60
CA LEU A 50 14.70 -17.30 9.30
C LEU A 50 15.44 -16.69 10.50
N SER A 51 16.73 -17.00 10.68
CA SER A 51 17.62 -16.25 11.59
C SER A 51 18.08 -14.92 11.01
N ILE A 52 17.96 -14.75 9.69
CA ILE A 52 18.17 -13.46 9.03
C ILE A 52 17.03 -12.53 9.46
N HIS A 53 17.37 -11.37 10.04
CA HIS A 53 16.37 -10.39 10.47
C HIS A 53 15.55 -9.88 9.28
N GLY A 54 14.25 -9.76 9.47
CA GLY A 54 13.33 -9.26 8.45
C GLY A 54 11.95 -9.89 8.51
N PHE A 55 11.02 -9.24 7.82
CA PHE A 55 9.72 -9.78 7.49
C PHE A 55 9.74 -10.20 6.01
N HIS A 56 9.96 -11.49 5.77
CA HIS A 56 10.41 -12.00 4.46
C HIS A 56 9.31 -12.34 3.46
N GLY A 57 8.05 -11.98 3.73
CA GLY A 57 6.90 -12.43 2.94
C GLY A 57 7.02 -12.15 1.43
N SER A 58 7.39 -10.93 1.04
CA SER A 58 7.61 -10.59 -0.37
C SER A 58 8.88 -11.22 -0.94
N ASP A 59 9.86 -11.50 -0.08
CA ASP A 59 11.18 -11.95 -0.49
C ASP A 59 11.19 -13.43 -0.90
N PHE A 60 10.20 -14.21 -0.46
CA PHE A 60 9.90 -15.52 -1.07
C PHE A 60 9.64 -15.41 -2.58
N PHE A 61 8.97 -14.36 -3.05
CA PHE A 61 8.75 -14.14 -4.48
C PHE A 61 9.97 -13.53 -5.16
N ALA A 62 10.70 -12.64 -4.49
CA ALA A 62 11.99 -12.13 -4.97
C ALA A 62 13.03 -13.26 -5.18
N THR A 63 12.92 -14.35 -4.43
CA THR A 63 13.74 -15.56 -4.64
C THR A 63 13.53 -16.17 -6.03
N ILE A 64 12.28 -16.23 -6.51
CA ILE A 64 11.98 -16.70 -7.87
C ILE A 64 12.63 -15.77 -8.91
N TRP A 65 12.59 -14.46 -8.66
CA TRP A 65 13.25 -13.47 -9.51
C TRP A 65 14.77 -13.66 -9.57
N TYR A 66 15.41 -13.84 -8.41
CA TYR A 66 16.85 -14.09 -8.28
C TYR A 66 17.27 -15.40 -8.96
N LEU A 67 16.45 -16.46 -8.89
CA LEU A 67 16.74 -17.72 -9.59
C LEU A 67 16.85 -17.54 -11.11
N ILE A 68 16.15 -16.55 -11.68
CA ILE A 68 16.17 -16.23 -13.11
C ILE A 68 17.31 -15.27 -13.46
N HIS A 69 17.50 -14.19 -12.68
CA HIS A 69 18.40 -13.09 -13.04
C HIS A 69 19.78 -13.13 -12.37
N LYS A 70 19.91 -13.81 -11.21
CA LYS A 70 21.16 -13.91 -10.42
C LYS A 70 21.82 -12.56 -10.09
N SER A 71 21.00 -11.50 -9.96
CA SER A 71 21.46 -10.14 -9.64
C SER A 71 21.72 -9.96 -8.14
N SER A 72 22.80 -9.25 -7.80
CA SER A 72 23.15 -8.89 -6.42
C SER A 72 22.18 -7.89 -5.79
N ILE A 73 21.26 -7.33 -6.58
CA ILE A 73 20.18 -6.45 -6.13
C ILE A 73 18.80 -6.98 -6.56
N ALA A 74 18.68 -8.29 -6.77
CA ALA A 74 17.45 -8.93 -7.24
C ALA A 74 16.22 -8.60 -6.38
N GLN A 75 16.41 -8.39 -5.07
CA GLN A 75 15.34 -7.93 -4.20
C GLN A 75 14.78 -6.57 -4.64
N ILE A 76 15.63 -5.59 -4.95
CA ILE A 76 15.22 -4.27 -5.46
C ILE A 76 14.56 -4.40 -6.82
N GLU A 77 15.15 -5.18 -7.73
CA GLU A 77 14.58 -5.40 -9.07
C GLU A 77 13.17 -5.97 -9.00
N PHE A 78 12.92 -6.92 -8.08
CA PHE A 78 11.59 -7.46 -7.84
C PHE A 78 10.62 -6.41 -7.27
N GLN A 79 11.09 -5.51 -6.39
CA GLN A 79 10.28 -4.40 -5.90
C GLN A 79 9.95 -3.39 -7.01
N ILE A 80 10.89 -3.09 -7.92
CA ILE A 80 10.66 -2.24 -9.10
C ILE A 80 9.62 -2.90 -10.01
N PHE A 81 9.78 -4.20 -10.30
CA PHE A 81 8.80 -4.96 -11.07
C PHE A 81 7.41 -4.91 -10.42
N SER A 82 7.36 -5.05 -9.09
CA SER A 82 6.13 -4.91 -8.32
C SER A 82 5.54 -3.49 -8.45
N ALA A 83 6.33 -2.43 -8.36
CA ALA A 83 5.87 -1.07 -8.55
C ALA A 83 5.27 -0.84 -9.94
N ILE A 84 5.87 -1.40 -11.00
CA ILE A 84 5.34 -1.34 -12.37
C ILE A 84 4.00 -2.07 -12.47
N LEU A 85 3.80 -3.19 -11.78
CA LEU A 85 2.54 -3.95 -11.78
C LEU A 85 1.45 -3.34 -10.89
N LEU A 86 1.78 -2.38 -10.05
CA LEU A 86 0.86 -1.81 -9.07
C LEU A 86 -0.43 -1.25 -9.68
N PRO A 87 -0.42 -0.49 -10.80
CA PRO A 87 -1.65 -0.02 -11.43
C PRO A 87 -2.56 -1.17 -11.88
N PHE A 88 -1.99 -2.27 -12.37
CA PHE A 88 -2.74 -3.43 -12.83
C PHE A 88 -3.49 -4.10 -11.67
N PHE A 89 -2.78 -4.40 -10.57
CA PHE A 89 -3.42 -5.02 -9.41
C PHE A 89 -4.38 -4.08 -8.68
N ALA A 90 -4.08 -2.78 -8.65
CA ALA A 90 -5.00 -1.76 -8.13
C ALA A 90 -6.32 -1.75 -8.92
N PHE A 91 -6.25 -1.84 -10.26
CA PHE A 91 -7.43 -1.88 -11.09
C PHE A 91 -8.26 -3.15 -10.85
N LEU A 92 -7.62 -4.32 -10.78
CA LEU A 92 -8.30 -5.58 -10.45
C LEU A 92 -8.98 -5.55 -9.09
N ALA A 93 -8.27 -5.09 -8.05
CA ALA A 93 -8.82 -4.91 -6.70
C ALA A 93 -10.01 -3.94 -6.71
N GLY A 94 -9.86 -2.80 -7.39
CA GLY A 94 -10.91 -1.80 -7.55
C GLY A 94 -12.17 -2.34 -8.24
N ARG A 95 -12.02 -3.19 -9.27
CA ARG A 95 -13.17 -3.83 -9.92
C ARG A 95 -13.90 -4.78 -8.97
N THR A 96 -13.17 -5.53 -8.15
CA THR A 96 -13.76 -6.40 -7.13
C THR A 96 -14.51 -5.59 -6.06
N LEU A 97 -13.93 -4.47 -5.60
CA LEU A 97 -14.51 -3.59 -4.58
C LEU A 97 -15.76 -2.84 -5.08
N TYR A 98 -15.60 -2.08 -6.17
CA TYR A 98 -16.59 -1.09 -6.59
C TYR A 98 -17.57 -1.60 -7.64
N LYS A 99 -17.26 -2.72 -8.30
CA LYS A 99 -18.05 -3.30 -9.42
C LYS A 99 -18.31 -2.32 -10.57
N LYS A 100 -17.52 -1.24 -10.64
CA LYS A 100 -17.60 -0.18 -11.65
C LYS A 100 -16.20 0.21 -12.09
N ASP A 101 -15.94 0.08 -13.38
CA ASP A 101 -14.61 0.35 -13.94
C ASP A 101 -14.16 1.80 -13.74
N SER A 102 -15.09 2.76 -13.69
CA SER A 102 -14.75 4.17 -13.42
C SER A 102 -14.18 4.37 -12.01
N LEU A 103 -14.74 3.70 -10.98
CA LEU A 103 -14.24 3.81 -9.62
C LEU A 103 -12.93 3.04 -9.44
N ALA A 104 -12.83 1.86 -10.07
CA ALA A 104 -11.60 1.10 -10.11
C ALA A 104 -10.45 1.89 -10.76
N LEU A 105 -10.74 2.63 -11.83
CA LEU A 105 -9.75 3.45 -12.51
C LEU A 105 -9.30 4.64 -11.65
N ILE A 106 -10.21 5.33 -10.97
CA ILE A 106 -9.84 6.44 -10.07
C ILE A 106 -8.99 5.93 -8.90
N PHE A 107 -9.34 4.78 -8.33
CA PHE A 107 -8.52 4.13 -7.31
C PHE A 107 -7.11 3.80 -7.84
N THR A 108 -7.02 3.30 -9.07
CA THR A 108 -5.74 3.00 -9.73
C THR A 108 -4.89 4.25 -9.93
N ILE A 109 -5.49 5.34 -10.42
CA ILE A 109 -4.81 6.62 -10.63
C ILE A 109 -4.30 7.18 -9.30
N VAL A 110 -5.13 7.16 -8.25
CA VAL A 110 -4.74 7.62 -6.92
C VAL A 110 -3.50 6.88 -6.42
N LEU A 111 -3.48 5.55 -6.46
CA LEU A 111 -2.32 4.79 -5.99
C LEU A 111 -1.09 4.99 -6.87
N SER A 112 -1.28 5.12 -8.19
CA SER A 112 -0.17 5.40 -9.12
C SER A 112 0.41 6.80 -8.92
N MET A 113 -0.34 7.72 -8.30
CA MET A 113 0.07 9.08 -8.00
C MET A 113 0.71 9.23 -6.61
N MET A 114 0.99 8.13 -5.90
CA MET A 114 1.70 8.14 -4.61
C MET A 114 3.17 7.71 -4.82
N PRO A 115 4.13 8.65 -4.95
CA PRO A 115 5.51 8.32 -5.32
C PRO A 115 6.24 7.48 -4.27
N PHE A 116 5.97 7.72 -2.98
CA PHE A 116 6.50 6.90 -1.87
C PHE A 116 6.03 5.45 -1.94
N LEU A 117 4.88 5.16 -2.55
CA LEU A 117 4.43 3.79 -2.75
C LEU A 117 5.25 3.08 -3.83
N LEU A 118 5.69 3.81 -4.85
CA LEU A 118 6.35 3.26 -6.03
C LEU A 118 7.88 3.21 -5.88
N PHE A 119 8.50 4.34 -5.54
CA PHE A 119 9.94 4.56 -5.69
C PHE A 119 10.77 4.22 -4.47
N VAL A 120 10.15 3.92 -3.32
CA VAL A 120 10.88 3.34 -2.18
C VAL A 120 11.48 1.96 -2.50
N SER A 121 11.01 1.32 -3.58
CA SER A 121 11.66 0.13 -4.17
C SER A 121 13.13 0.33 -4.46
N LEU A 122 13.55 1.53 -4.87
CA LEU A 122 14.93 1.82 -5.28
C LEU A 122 15.94 1.66 -4.14
N ARG A 123 15.49 1.70 -2.88
CA ARG A 123 16.32 1.46 -1.70
C ARG A 123 16.28 0.03 -1.18
N GLY A 124 15.34 -0.78 -1.68
CA GLY A 124 15.10 -2.16 -1.22
C GLY A 124 14.02 -2.30 -0.16
N TRP A 125 13.21 -1.26 0.07
CA TRP A 125 12.02 -1.39 0.91
C TRP A 125 10.94 -2.22 0.22
N THR A 126 10.28 -3.07 1.00
CA THR A 126 9.29 -4.04 0.50
C THR A 126 7.91 -3.45 0.16
N GLY A 127 7.81 -2.11 0.10
CA GLY A 127 6.55 -1.36 -0.05
C GLY A 127 5.69 -1.80 -1.24
N PRO A 128 6.18 -1.72 -2.49
CA PRO A 128 5.36 -2.07 -3.65
C PRO A 128 4.88 -3.52 -3.66
N ALA A 129 5.77 -4.48 -3.35
CA ALA A 129 5.38 -5.89 -3.28
C ALA A 129 4.34 -6.13 -2.17
N TYR A 130 4.53 -5.51 -1.00
CA TYR A 130 3.57 -5.57 0.10
C TYR A 130 2.17 -5.09 -0.33
N TRP A 131 2.09 -3.95 -1.01
CA TRP A 131 0.82 -3.43 -1.53
C TRP A 131 0.22 -4.32 -2.61
N ASN A 132 1.02 -4.87 -3.52
CA ASN A 132 0.54 -5.81 -4.51
C ASN A 132 -0.04 -7.07 -3.89
N LEU A 133 0.58 -7.62 -2.85
CA LEU A 133 0.05 -8.77 -2.11
C LEU A 133 -1.32 -8.44 -1.50
N MET A 134 -1.47 -7.28 -0.85
CA MET A 134 -2.78 -6.83 -0.33
C MET A 134 -3.82 -6.62 -1.45
N LEU A 135 -3.44 -6.00 -2.58
CA LEU A 135 -4.35 -5.75 -3.71
C LEU A 135 -4.77 -7.06 -4.39
N LEU A 136 -3.86 -8.01 -4.56
CA LEU A 136 -4.14 -9.36 -5.08
C LEU A 136 -5.09 -10.12 -4.16
N SER A 137 -4.91 -10.02 -2.84
CA SER A 137 -5.86 -10.58 -1.88
C SER A 137 -7.26 -10.01 -2.08
N ILE A 138 -7.40 -8.70 -2.24
CA ILE A 138 -8.69 -8.06 -2.52
C ILE A 138 -9.24 -8.55 -3.87
N ALA A 139 -8.44 -8.53 -4.92
CA ALA A 139 -8.86 -8.89 -6.28
C ALA A 139 -9.40 -10.33 -6.35
N ALA A 140 -8.72 -11.28 -5.70
CA ALA A 140 -9.08 -12.69 -5.71
C ALA A 140 -10.22 -13.06 -4.74
N SER A 141 -10.50 -12.26 -3.72
CA SER A 141 -11.39 -12.57 -2.59
C SER A 141 -12.76 -13.15 -2.96
N ARG A 142 -13.37 -12.68 -4.04
CA ARG A 142 -14.73 -13.07 -4.43
C ARG A 142 -14.80 -14.42 -5.15
N ARG A 143 -13.83 -14.71 -6.02
CA ARG A 143 -13.84 -15.88 -6.93
C ARG A 143 -12.87 -16.97 -6.49
N TYR A 144 -11.75 -16.59 -5.90
CA TYR A 144 -10.67 -17.49 -5.50
C TYR A 144 -10.24 -17.20 -4.04
N PRO A 145 -11.07 -17.54 -3.03
CA PRO A 145 -10.76 -17.24 -1.63
C PRO A 145 -9.45 -17.84 -1.14
N TRP A 146 -9.06 -19.03 -1.62
CA TRP A 146 -7.78 -19.67 -1.29
C TRP A 146 -6.57 -18.89 -1.82
N ILE A 147 -6.66 -18.38 -3.05
CA ILE A 147 -5.62 -17.51 -3.64
C ILE A 147 -5.55 -16.19 -2.88
N SER A 148 -6.71 -15.62 -2.50
CA SER A 148 -6.79 -14.42 -1.68
C SER A 148 -6.07 -14.59 -0.33
N ALA A 149 -6.35 -15.72 0.34
CA ALA A 149 -5.69 -16.10 1.58
C ALA A 149 -4.18 -16.30 1.41
N PHE A 150 -3.76 -17.01 0.37
CA PHE A 150 -2.34 -17.22 0.06
C PHE A 150 -1.57 -15.90 -0.03
N PHE A 151 -2.04 -14.95 -0.85
CA PHE A 151 -1.39 -13.64 -0.95
C PHE A 151 -1.47 -12.84 0.35
N LEU A 152 -2.54 -12.98 1.13
CA LEU A 152 -2.69 -12.26 2.40
C LEU A 152 -1.71 -12.80 3.45
N SER A 153 -1.47 -14.11 3.47
CA SER A 153 -0.45 -14.71 4.32
C SER A 153 0.92 -14.10 4.05
N PHE A 154 1.33 -14.01 2.78
CA PHE A 154 2.60 -13.39 2.42
C PHE A 154 2.62 -11.88 2.68
N ALA A 155 1.49 -11.18 2.53
CA ALA A 155 1.41 -9.77 2.97
C ALA A 155 1.68 -9.65 4.47
N ILE A 156 1.05 -10.50 5.30
CA ILE A 156 1.27 -10.54 6.76
C ILE A 156 2.72 -10.90 7.09
N LEU A 157 3.33 -11.84 6.37
CA LEU A 157 4.74 -12.18 6.52
C LEU A 157 5.69 -11.09 6.02
N THR A 158 5.23 -10.14 5.20
CA THR A 158 6.01 -8.97 4.76
C THR A 158 5.88 -7.83 5.76
N LYS A 159 4.66 -7.58 6.25
CA LYS A 159 4.37 -6.68 7.37
C LYS A 159 3.14 -7.21 8.13
N PRO A 160 3.24 -7.53 9.44
CA PRO A 160 2.15 -8.15 10.20
C PRO A 160 0.84 -7.36 10.20
N PHE A 161 0.90 -6.04 10.00
CA PHE A 161 -0.25 -5.13 9.94
C PHE A 161 -1.23 -5.42 8.79
N ALA A 162 -0.86 -6.23 7.79
CA ALA A 162 -1.79 -6.70 6.76
C ALA A 162 -2.98 -7.51 7.34
N VAL A 163 -2.86 -8.03 8.56
CA VAL A 163 -3.96 -8.71 9.28
C VAL A 163 -5.23 -7.83 9.38
N ALA A 164 -5.06 -6.50 9.37
CA ALA A 164 -6.16 -5.53 9.34
C ALA A 164 -7.07 -5.66 8.11
N LEU A 165 -6.63 -6.34 7.05
CA LEU A 165 -7.42 -6.56 5.83
C LEU A 165 -8.40 -7.75 5.94
N ILE A 166 -8.22 -8.64 6.94
CA ILE A 166 -9.04 -9.84 7.13
C ILE A 166 -10.55 -9.54 7.15
N PRO A 167 -11.06 -8.53 7.89
CA PRO A 167 -12.49 -8.21 7.89
C PRO A 167 -13.02 -7.90 6.49
N LEU A 168 -12.25 -7.16 5.69
CA LEU A 168 -12.64 -6.77 4.33
C LEU A 168 -12.68 -8.00 3.42
N ILE A 169 -11.63 -8.82 3.43
CA ILE A 169 -11.57 -10.04 2.61
C ILE A 169 -12.74 -10.97 2.94
N PHE A 170 -13.07 -11.15 4.22
CA PHE A 170 -14.19 -11.98 4.65
C PHE A 170 -15.53 -11.50 4.08
N VAL A 171 -15.78 -10.19 4.09
CA VAL A 171 -17.01 -9.60 3.58
C VAL A 171 -17.12 -9.64 2.04
N LEU A 172 -15.99 -9.58 1.34
CA LEU A 172 -15.96 -9.60 -0.13
C LEU A 172 -16.21 -10.99 -0.73
N GLN A 173 -16.01 -12.06 0.05
CA GLN A 173 -16.30 -13.42 -0.41
C GLN A 173 -17.77 -13.59 -0.85
N SER A 174 -17.98 -14.44 -1.85
CA SER A 174 -19.32 -14.69 -2.37
C SER A 174 -20.24 -15.30 -1.31
N LYS A 175 -21.41 -14.68 -1.09
CA LYS A 175 -22.46 -15.18 -0.18
C LYS A 175 -23.04 -16.53 -0.62
N LYS A 176 -22.81 -16.96 -1.86
CA LYS A 176 -23.24 -18.28 -2.37
C LYS A 176 -22.37 -19.43 -1.83
N ILE A 177 -21.21 -19.13 -1.26
CA ILE A 177 -20.30 -20.12 -0.70
C ILE A 177 -20.75 -20.46 0.73
N LYS A 178 -20.76 -21.75 1.08
CA LYS A 178 -21.07 -22.22 2.45
C LYS A 178 -20.14 -21.57 3.46
N ILE A 179 -20.64 -21.25 4.66
CA ILE A 179 -19.87 -20.53 5.68
C ILE A 179 -18.57 -21.25 6.10
N SER A 180 -18.59 -22.59 6.21
CA SER A 180 -17.39 -23.39 6.51
C SER A 180 -16.31 -23.21 5.43
N SER A 181 -16.71 -23.24 4.16
CA SER A 181 -15.82 -23.00 3.02
C SER A 181 -15.36 -21.54 2.92
N ARG A 182 -16.07 -20.60 3.55
CA ARG A 182 -15.64 -19.19 3.68
C ARG A 182 -14.59 -18.99 4.77
N ILE A 183 -14.66 -19.80 5.83
CA ILE A 183 -13.72 -19.77 6.96
C ILE A 183 -12.41 -20.50 6.61
N ALA A 184 -12.46 -21.60 5.84
CA ALA A 184 -11.30 -22.42 5.53
C ALA A 184 -10.07 -21.65 4.97
N PRO A 185 -10.21 -20.66 4.07
CA PRO A 185 -9.08 -19.83 3.63
C PRO A 185 -8.39 -19.07 4.78
N PHE A 186 -9.11 -18.69 5.84
CA PHE A 186 -8.49 -18.02 6.99
C PHE A 186 -7.68 -18.99 7.86
N LEU A 187 -8.03 -20.29 7.85
CA LEU A 187 -7.18 -21.32 8.44
C LEU A 187 -5.85 -21.42 7.68
N LEU A 188 -5.85 -21.30 6.35
CA LEU A 188 -4.61 -21.26 5.56
C LEU A 188 -3.71 -20.09 5.96
N ILE A 189 -4.31 -18.91 6.23
CA ILE A 189 -3.56 -17.75 6.75
C ILE A 189 -2.90 -18.11 8.07
N GLY A 190 -3.67 -18.68 9.01
CA GLY A 190 -3.15 -19.14 10.29
C GLY A 190 -2.02 -20.15 10.14
N VAL A 191 -2.18 -21.16 9.27
CA VAL A 191 -1.18 -22.22 9.04
C VAL A 191 0.12 -21.66 8.48
N ILE A 192 0.07 -20.83 7.43
CA ILE A 192 1.29 -20.27 6.82
C ILE A 192 2.03 -19.37 7.82
N CYS A 193 1.30 -18.46 8.49
CA CYS A 193 1.92 -17.55 9.45
C CYS A 193 2.46 -18.30 10.67
N PHE A 194 1.72 -19.28 11.19
CA PHE A 194 2.18 -20.11 12.31
C PHE A 194 3.41 -20.93 11.94
N ALA A 195 3.44 -21.55 10.76
CA ALA A 195 4.59 -22.31 10.30
C ALA A 195 5.85 -21.42 10.21
N TYR A 196 5.73 -20.21 9.67
CA TYR A 196 6.84 -19.25 9.62
C TYR A 196 7.38 -18.92 11.01
N VAL A 197 6.49 -18.55 11.94
CA VAL A 197 6.87 -18.21 13.32
C VAL A 197 7.45 -19.41 14.05
N ALA A 198 6.88 -20.60 13.89
CA ALA A 198 7.39 -21.82 14.51
C ALA A 198 8.79 -22.16 14.01
N ILE A 199 9.02 -22.12 12.69
CA ILE A 199 10.35 -22.37 12.10
C ILE A 199 11.35 -21.34 12.62
N GLN A 200 11.00 -20.05 12.65
CA GLN A 200 11.87 -19.01 13.20
C GLN A 200 12.20 -19.29 14.67
N TYR A 201 11.21 -19.64 15.49
CA TYR A 201 11.42 -19.95 16.89
C TYR A 201 12.34 -21.18 17.08
N PHE A 202 12.20 -22.21 16.24
CA PHE A 202 13.09 -23.38 16.28
C PHE A 202 14.53 -23.04 15.85
N GLN A 203 14.72 -22.09 14.94
CA GLN A 203 16.04 -21.71 14.44
C GLN A 203 16.78 -20.74 15.38
N VAL A 204 16.06 -19.82 16.02
CA VAL A 204 16.64 -18.68 16.75
C VAL A 204 16.36 -18.74 18.26
N GLY A 205 15.33 -19.48 18.69
CA GLY A 205 14.88 -19.55 20.09
C GLY A 205 13.98 -18.39 20.52
N HIS A 206 13.69 -17.44 19.64
CA HIS A 206 12.78 -16.32 19.85
C HIS A 206 12.24 -15.80 18.50
N ILE A 207 11.28 -14.88 18.54
CA ILE A 207 10.68 -14.25 17.35
C ILE A 207 11.38 -12.90 17.11
N LEU A 208 11.89 -12.72 15.89
CA LEU A 208 12.54 -11.50 15.44
C LEU A 208 11.50 -10.45 15.00
N VAL A 209 11.79 -9.18 15.23
CA VAL A 209 10.87 -8.06 14.90
C VAL A 209 11.42 -7.27 13.72
N GLY A 210 11.01 -7.66 12.51
CA GLY A 210 11.42 -6.99 11.28
C GLY A 210 12.94 -6.97 11.12
N ALA A 211 13.48 -5.88 10.56
CA ALA A 211 14.91 -5.68 10.38
C ALA A 211 15.62 -5.12 11.63
N HIS A 212 14.90 -4.92 12.74
CA HIS A 212 15.46 -4.39 13.97
C HIS A 212 16.34 -5.45 14.65
N LEU A 213 17.61 -5.12 14.91
CA LEU A 213 18.57 -6.03 15.53
C LEU A 213 18.40 -6.08 17.06
N ASP A 214 17.98 -4.98 17.65
CA ASP A 214 17.96 -4.79 19.11
C ASP A 214 16.59 -5.06 19.75
N ILE A 215 15.58 -5.42 18.95
CA ILE A 215 14.19 -5.58 19.40
C ILE A 215 13.68 -6.98 19.06
N ASP A 216 12.98 -7.59 20.03
CA ASP A 216 12.33 -8.88 19.92
C ASP A 216 10.84 -8.82 20.33
N HIS A 217 10.15 -9.96 20.23
CA HIS A 217 8.74 -10.07 20.63
C HIS A 217 8.42 -9.74 22.10
N ARG A 218 9.43 -9.61 22.98
CA ARG A 218 9.24 -9.26 24.40
C ARG A 218 9.41 -7.76 24.63
N SER A 219 10.34 -7.15 23.90
CA SER A 219 10.75 -5.75 24.04
C SER A 219 10.00 -4.79 23.12
N VAL A 220 9.31 -5.29 22.08
CA VAL A 220 8.57 -4.46 21.12
C VAL A 220 7.34 -3.75 21.72
N TRP A 221 6.78 -4.28 22.79
CA TRP A 221 5.53 -3.79 23.39
C TRP A 221 5.76 -2.68 24.41
N GLN A 222 4.87 -1.70 24.41
CA GLN A 222 5.00 -0.52 25.27
C GLN A 222 3.98 -0.45 26.41
N GLY A 223 4.35 0.34 27.42
CA GLY A 223 3.48 0.66 28.55
C GLY A 223 2.33 1.64 28.20
N PRO A 224 1.34 1.78 29.09
CA PRO A 224 0.13 2.58 28.85
C PRO A 224 0.37 4.05 28.50
N SER A 225 1.40 4.68 29.06
CA SER A 225 1.73 6.09 28.80
C SER A 225 2.15 6.33 27.35
N ARG A 226 3.02 5.46 26.81
CA ARG A 226 3.48 5.53 25.42
C ARG A 226 2.35 5.20 24.45
N ILE A 227 1.48 4.24 24.80
CA ILE A 227 0.26 3.94 24.04
C ILE A 227 -0.62 5.19 23.87
N LEU A 228 -0.86 5.95 24.95
CA LEU A 228 -1.66 7.18 24.88
C LEU A 228 -1.00 8.25 24.01
N LEU A 229 0.33 8.41 24.09
CA LEU A 229 1.08 9.32 23.24
C LEU A 229 0.98 8.91 21.76
N ASN A 230 1.18 7.63 21.45
CA ASN A 230 1.01 7.10 20.11
C ASN A 230 -0.40 7.39 19.57
N ILE A 231 -1.46 7.18 20.36
CA ILE A 231 -2.83 7.53 19.96
C ILE A 231 -2.94 9.03 19.63
N ALA A 232 -2.37 9.90 20.46
CA ALA A 232 -2.37 11.34 20.22
C ALA A 232 -1.57 11.74 18.96
N HIS A 233 -0.58 10.95 18.55
CA HIS A 233 0.20 11.16 17.33
C HIS A 233 -0.46 10.63 16.06
N ILE A 234 -1.51 9.80 16.14
CA ILE A 234 -2.24 9.30 14.95
C ILE A 234 -2.70 10.44 14.03
N PRO A 235 -3.40 11.50 14.50
CA PRO A 235 -3.84 12.58 13.62
C PRO A 235 -2.66 13.29 12.96
N GLN A 236 -1.55 13.45 13.68
CA GLN A 236 -0.32 14.02 13.15
C GLN A 236 0.20 13.13 12.01
N ILE A 237 0.31 11.82 12.19
CA ILE A 237 0.87 10.93 11.14
C ILE A 237 -0.01 10.89 9.88
N ILE A 238 -1.32 11.00 10.05
CA ILE A 238 -2.27 10.81 8.94
C ILE A 238 -2.57 12.13 8.20
N PHE A 239 -2.57 13.27 8.91
CA PHE A 239 -2.86 14.58 8.32
C PHE A 239 -1.62 15.45 8.10
N SER A 240 -0.47 15.11 8.66
CA SER A 240 0.73 15.94 8.53
C SER A 240 1.39 15.80 7.16
N ILE A 241 2.01 16.91 6.75
CA ILE A 241 2.90 16.98 5.59
C ILE A 241 4.29 16.41 5.96
N HIS A 242 4.65 16.46 7.25
CA HIS A 242 5.88 15.93 7.85
C HIS A 242 5.52 15.17 9.14
N ASN A 243 5.67 13.85 9.14
CA ASN A 243 5.57 13.06 10.36
C ASN A 243 6.84 13.34 11.18
N TYR A 244 6.70 13.63 12.46
CA TYR A 244 7.86 13.85 13.31
C TYR A 244 8.26 12.51 13.92
N TYR A 245 9.55 12.20 13.91
CA TYR A 245 10.06 11.11 14.72
C TYR A 245 9.84 11.47 16.19
N PHE A 246 9.13 10.64 16.94
CA PHE A 246 8.85 10.87 18.36
C PHE A 246 9.59 9.81 19.20
N PRO A 247 10.38 10.20 20.21
CA PRO A 247 10.35 11.48 20.92
C PRO A 247 11.28 12.57 20.40
N ASP A 248 12.10 12.29 19.39
CA ASP A 248 13.11 13.24 18.90
C ASP A 248 12.82 13.74 17.48
N PRO A 249 12.19 14.92 17.33
CA PRO A 249 11.93 15.55 16.04
C PRO A 249 13.17 15.73 15.16
N SER A 250 14.38 15.78 15.71
CA SER A 250 15.61 15.93 14.92
C SER A 250 15.95 14.67 14.11
N LEU A 251 15.44 13.51 14.51
CA LEU A 251 15.54 12.25 13.77
C LEU A 251 14.46 12.11 12.69
N THR A 252 13.69 13.18 12.43
CA THR A 252 12.72 13.22 11.34
C THR A 252 13.43 13.20 9.99
N GLY A 253 13.74 12.00 9.50
CA GLY A 253 14.26 11.79 8.16
C GLY A 253 13.20 12.04 7.10
N ALA A 254 13.61 12.27 5.85
CA ALA A 254 12.68 12.54 4.76
C ALA A 254 11.79 11.34 4.35
N GLY A 255 12.09 10.16 4.88
CA GLY A 255 11.16 9.03 4.88
C GLY A 255 9.88 9.27 5.66
N ASN A 256 9.77 10.37 6.42
CA ASN A 256 8.59 10.76 7.19
C ASN A 256 7.72 11.83 6.51
N LEU A 257 7.97 12.15 5.24
CA LEU A 257 7.13 13.07 4.46
C LEU A 257 5.71 12.50 4.22
N MET A 258 4.82 13.31 3.66
CA MET A 258 3.45 12.89 3.32
C MET A 258 3.43 11.70 2.35
N HIS A 259 3.10 10.51 2.85
CA HIS A 259 2.98 9.29 2.02
C HIS A 259 1.59 9.10 1.42
N THR A 260 0.59 9.83 1.92
CA THR A 260 -0.81 9.79 1.45
C THR A 260 -1.45 11.17 1.59
N THR A 261 -2.42 11.51 0.74
CA THR A 261 -2.98 12.87 0.77
C THR A 261 -4.02 13.03 1.91
N PRO A 262 -3.89 14.07 2.76
CA PRO A 262 -4.83 14.38 3.83
C PRO A 262 -6.27 14.57 3.35
N LEU A 263 -6.46 14.99 2.09
CA LEU A 263 -7.78 15.14 1.50
C LEU A 263 -8.45 13.79 1.28
N LEU A 264 -7.72 12.77 0.80
CA LEU A 264 -8.29 11.42 0.70
C LEU A 264 -8.49 10.79 2.06
N ILE A 265 -7.64 11.10 3.05
CA ILE A 265 -7.88 10.72 4.43
C ILE A 265 -9.21 11.30 4.92
N PHE A 266 -9.37 12.62 4.80
CA PHE A 266 -10.57 13.32 5.23
C PHE A 266 -11.83 12.75 4.55
N LEU A 267 -11.79 12.59 3.22
CA LEU A 267 -12.90 12.01 2.46
C LEU A 267 -13.18 10.55 2.84
N GLY A 268 -12.13 9.77 3.13
CA GLY A 268 -12.24 8.40 3.60
C GLY A 268 -12.90 8.32 4.97
N LEU A 269 -12.45 9.11 5.94
CA LEU A 269 -13.07 9.20 7.27
C LEU A 269 -14.53 9.66 7.17
N LEU A 270 -14.80 10.71 6.38
CA LEU A 270 -16.17 11.15 6.11
C LEU A 270 -17.03 10.02 5.56
N SER A 271 -16.50 9.23 4.62
CA SER A 271 -17.21 8.07 4.09
C SER A 271 -17.41 6.98 5.14
N LEU A 272 -16.46 6.74 6.04
CA LEU A 272 -16.57 5.72 7.09
C LEU A 272 -17.61 6.09 8.15
N PHE A 273 -17.77 7.38 8.47
CA PHE A 273 -18.77 7.85 9.44
C PHE A 273 -20.14 8.21 8.84
N SER A 274 -20.24 8.30 7.51
CA SER A 274 -21.51 8.58 6.84
C SER A 274 -22.51 7.40 6.90
N THR A 275 -23.81 7.69 6.85
CA THR A 275 -24.85 6.64 6.76
C THR A 275 -24.71 5.86 5.45
N PRO A 276 -24.42 4.54 5.50
CA PRO A 276 -24.18 3.78 4.28
C PRO A 276 -25.48 3.47 3.54
N LYS A 277 -25.38 3.42 2.21
CA LYS A 277 -26.35 2.67 1.39
C LYS A 277 -26.36 1.20 1.80
N THR A 278 -27.50 0.53 1.73
CA THR A 278 -27.73 -0.84 2.24
C THR A 278 -26.69 -1.86 1.75
N GLU A 279 -26.24 -1.74 0.49
CA GLU A 279 -25.26 -2.66 -0.11
C GLU A 279 -23.80 -2.43 0.33
N TRP A 280 -23.44 -1.20 0.72
CA TRP A 280 -22.07 -0.83 1.13
C TRP A 280 -21.84 -0.96 2.63
N ARG A 281 -22.91 -1.12 3.42
CA ARG A 281 -22.86 -1.16 4.89
C ARG A 281 -21.86 -2.18 5.45
N TYR A 282 -21.82 -3.38 4.89
CA TYR A 282 -20.90 -4.42 5.37
C TYR A 282 -19.45 -4.13 5.00
N ILE A 283 -19.21 -3.60 3.79
CA ILE A 283 -17.86 -3.19 3.36
C ILE A 283 -17.37 -2.04 4.23
N GLN A 284 -18.19 -1.01 4.43
CA GLN A 284 -17.86 0.11 5.31
C GLN A 284 -17.50 -0.36 6.73
N ARG A 285 -18.30 -1.23 7.35
CA ARG A 285 -17.98 -1.79 8.68
C ARG A 285 -16.65 -2.54 8.66
N ALA A 286 -16.41 -3.36 7.65
CA ALA A 286 -15.14 -4.06 7.51
C ALA A 286 -13.95 -3.10 7.35
N LEU A 287 -14.12 -2.00 6.63
CA LEU A 287 -13.11 -0.95 6.51
C LEU A 287 -12.88 -0.24 7.86
N ILE A 288 -13.93 0.07 8.63
CA ILE A 288 -13.79 0.63 9.99
C ILE A 288 -12.97 -0.30 10.87
N PHE A 289 -13.32 -1.60 10.91
CA PHE A 289 -12.55 -2.59 11.66
C PHE A 289 -11.10 -2.66 11.18
N GLY A 290 -10.87 -2.62 9.87
CA GLY A 290 -9.52 -2.60 9.31
C GLY A 290 -8.72 -1.36 9.71
N VAL A 291 -9.34 -0.18 9.76
CA VAL A 291 -8.68 1.04 10.26
C VAL A 291 -8.33 0.91 11.74
N ILE A 292 -9.27 0.45 12.56
CA ILE A 292 -9.07 0.25 14.01
C ILE A 292 -7.94 -0.74 14.27
N ILE A 293 -7.93 -1.89 13.58
CA ILE A 293 -6.87 -2.89 13.73
C ILE A 293 -5.54 -2.35 13.20
N GLY A 294 -5.53 -1.73 12.02
CA GLY A 294 -4.32 -1.24 11.37
C GLY A 294 -3.61 -0.16 12.19
N PHE A 295 -4.36 0.76 12.80
CA PHE A 295 -3.76 1.79 13.68
C PHE A 295 -3.56 1.29 15.10
N GLY A 296 -4.49 0.47 15.62
CA GLY A 296 -4.40 -0.09 16.97
C GLY A 296 -3.18 -0.97 17.16
N LEU A 297 -2.82 -1.81 16.18
CA LEU A 297 -1.60 -2.62 16.24
C LEU A 297 -0.33 -1.78 16.25
N ASN A 298 -0.35 -0.62 15.61
CA ASN A 298 0.79 0.28 15.51
C ASN A 298 1.00 1.05 16.83
N VAL A 299 -0.09 1.49 17.45
CA VAL A 299 -0.10 2.18 18.75
C VAL A 299 0.57 1.38 19.86
N LEU A 300 0.52 0.05 19.79
CA LEU A 300 1.09 -0.83 20.82
C LEU A 300 2.62 -0.94 20.74
N LEU A 301 3.24 -0.42 19.68
CA LEU A 301 4.68 -0.53 19.42
C LEU A 301 5.47 0.63 20.05
N ASP A 302 6.78 0.43 20.18
CA ASP A 302 7.74 1.44 20.64
C ASP A 302 7.67 2.77 19.88
N HIS A 303 7.56 2.71 18.56
CA HIS A 303 7.45 3.87 17.70
C HIS A 303 6.35 3.67 16.65
N MET A 304 5.69 4.76 16.30
CA MET A 304 4.74 4.77 15.20
C MET A 304 5.43 5.08 13.89
N ASP A 305 5.18 4.23 12.90
CA ASP A 305 5.66 4.42 11.52
C ASP A 305 4.47 4.36 10.55
N HIS A 306 4.42 5.32 9.62
CA HIS A 306 3.43 5.35 8.53
C HIS A 306 3.47 4.05 7.70
N TYR A 307 4.65 3.46 7.50
CA TYR A 307 4.78 2.19 6.77
C TYR A 307 4.06 1.02 7.44
N TYR A 308 3.96 1.03 8.77
CA TYR A 308 3.20 0.06 9.54
C TYR A 308 1.69 0.38 9.53
N MET A 309 1.31 1.63 9.25
CA MET A 309 -0.10 2.05 9.10
C MET A 309 -0.69 1.77 7.71
N ALA A 310 0.14 1.31 6.75
CA ALA A 310 -0.22 1.20 5.33
C ALA A 310 -1.54 0.44 5.07
N THR A 311 -1.86 -0.63 5.79
CA THR A 311 -3.13 -1.36 5.62
C THR A 311 -4.35 -0.56 6.10
N GLY A 312 -4.19 0.17 7.20
CA GLY A 312 -5.21 1.10 7.70
C GLY A 312 -5.44 2.24 6.71
N ILE A 313 -4.35 2.81 6.17
CA ILE A 313 -4.40 3.83 5.12
C ILE A 313 -5.06 3.29 3.86
N LEU A 314 -4.76 2.06 3.42
CA LEU A 314 -5.44 1.41 2.30
C LEU A 314 -6.96 1.31 2.55
N CYS A 315 -7.40 0.94 3.76
CA CYS A 315 -8.82 0.92 4.10
C CYS A 315 -9.48 2.31 3.96
N ILE A 316 -8.81 3.37 4.40
CA ILE A 316 -9.28 4.75 4.26
C ILE A 316 -9.32 5.17 2.79
N LEU A 317 -8.27 4.85 2.02
CA LEU A 317 -8.22 5.14 0.58
C LEU A 317 -9.37 4.45 -0.16
N ILE A 318 -9.66 3.18 0.15
CA ILE A 318 -10.81 2.46 -0.42
C ILE A 318 -12.13 3.18 -0.11
N ALA A 319 -12.30 3.65 1.14
CA ALA A 319 -13.50 4.39 1.53
C ALA A 319 -13.61 5.76 0.84
N SER A 320 -12.48 6.40 0.51
CA SER A 320 -12.45 7.76 -0.05
C SER A 320 -12.95 7.83 -1.51
N ILE A 321 -12.72 6.80 -2.33
CA ILE A 321 -12.96 6.85 -3.79
C ILE A 321 -14.43 7.12 -4.14
N PRO A 322 -15.42 6.42 -3.56
CA PRO A 322 -16.83 6.73 -3.83
C PRO A 322 -17.23 8.16 -3.43
N GLU A 323 -16.64 8.70 -2.37
CA GLU A 323 -16.93 10.05 -1.89
C GLU A 323 -16.30 11.12 -2.79
N LEU A 324 -15.04 10.92 -3.21
CA LEU A 324 -14.37 11.76 -4.19
C LEU A 324 -15.18 11.86 -5.49
N MET A 325 -15.70 10.74 -5.98
CA MET A 325 -16.51 10.73 -7.19
C MET A 325 -17.91 11.32 -7.02
N ARG A 326 -18.44 11.36 -5.79
CA ARG A 326 -19.67 12.07 -5.47
C ARG A 326 -19.44 13.57 -5.43
N ARG A 327 -18.31 14.01 -4.88
CA ARG A 327 -17.93 15.41 -4.73
C ARG A 327 -16.76 15.75 -5.65
N LYS A 328 -17.04 15.79 -6.95
CA LYS A 328 -16.03 15.95 -8.01
C LYS A 328 -15.18 17.22 -7.88
N ILE A 329 -15.67 18.25 -7.19
CA ILE A 329 -14.93 19.48 -6.88
C ILE A 329 -13.63 19.23 -6.10
N TRP A 330 -13.55 18.12 -5.35
CA TRP A 330 -12.33 17.76 -4.62
C TRP A 330 -11.26 17.12 -5.50
N ILE A 331 -11.59 16.70 -6.74
CA ILE A 331 -10.63 16.03 -7.63
C ILE A 331 -9.42 16.93 -7.93
N PRO A 332 -9.56 18.20 -8.36
CA PRO A 332 -8.41 19.08 -8.57
C PRO A 332 -7.56 19.25 -7.31
N LEU A 333 -8.18 19.37 -6.13
CA LEU A 333 -7.47 19.55 -4.86
C LEU A 333 -6.68 18.29 -4.48
N VAL A 334 -7.28 17.11 -4.64
CA VAL A 334 -6.62 15.82 -4.44
C VAL A 334 -5.47 15.62 -5.43
N LEU A 335 -5.66 16.01 -6.70
CA LEU A 335 -4.57 15.97 -7.67
C LEU A 335 -3.44 16.92 -7.27
N ALA A 336 -3.74 18.16 -6.87
CA ALA A 336 -2.74 19.10 -6.44
C ALA A 336 -1.90 18.57 -5.26
N THR A 337 -2.52 17.99 -4.24
CA THR A 337 -1.80 17.40 -3.10
C THR A 337 -0.96 16.19 -3.50
N LEU A 338 -1.42 15.35 -4.43
CA LEU A 338 -0.62 14.25 -4.96
C LEU A 338 0.58 14.77 -5.78
N HIS A 339 0.42 15.83 -6.58
CA HIS A 339 1.54 16.47 -7.28
C HIS A 339 2.58 17.02 -6.32
N PHE A 340 2.16 17.62 -5.21
CA PHE A 340 3.09 18.05 -4.16
C PHE A 340 3.91 16.87 -3.62
N GLN A 341 3.32 15.69 -3.43
CA GLN A 341 4.08 14.52 -3.00
C GLN A 341 5.18 14.14 -4.02
N TRP A 342 4.87 14.17 -5.32
CA TRP A 342 5.88 13.94 -6.37
C TRP A 342 6.97 15.00 -6.32
N PHE A 343 6.60 16.27 -6.21
CA PHE A 343 7.57 17.35 -6.12
C PHE A 343 8.49 17.23 -4.90
N TYR A 344 7.94 16.93 -3.72
CA TYR A 344 8.72 16.71 -2.51
C TYR A 344 9.63 15.48 -2.62
N PHE A 345 9.12 14.36 -3.14
CA PHE A 345 9.93 13.18 -3.38
C PHE A 345 11.09 13.49 -4.33
N TYR A 346 10.83 14.24 -5.40
CA TYR A 346 11.86 14.67 -6.32
C TYR A 346 12.92 15.53 -5.65
N LEU A 347 12.53 16.57 -4.90
CA LEU A 347 13.48 17.45 -4.23
C LEU A 347 14.39 16.70 -3.26
N GLU A 348 13.82 15.75 -2.52
CA GLU A 348 14.56 14.96 -1.54
C GLU A 348 15.49 13.93 -2.21
N PHE A 349 14.94 13.14 -3.14
CA PHE A 349 15.60 11.93 -3.62
C PHE A 349 16.27 12.09 -4.99
N ARG A 350 16.19 13.27 -5.63
CA ARG A 350 16.79 13.51 -6.98
C ARG A 350 18.26 13.12 -7.06
N HIS A 351 19.05 13.44 -6.04
CA HIS A 351 20.48 13.16 -6.02
C HIS A 351 20.78 11.70 -5.66
N ILE A 352 19.88 11.05 -4.91
CA ILE A 352 20.06 9.69 -4.40
C ILE A 352 19.72 8.67 -5.49
N PHE A 353 18.62 8.89 -6.22
CA PHE A 353 18.13 7.98 -7.25
C PHE A 353 18.37 8.45 -8.68
N SER A 354 19.14 9.52 -8.86
CA SER A 354 19.37 10.17 -10.16
C SER A 354 18.06 10.51 -10.86
N LEU A 355 17.09 11.10 -10.14
CA LEU A 355 15.78 11.43 -10.73
C LEU A 355 15.92 12.58 -11.73
N GLU A 356 15.49 12.34 -12.97
CA GLU A 356 15.42 13.35 -14.02
C GLU A 356 13.99 13.90 -14.18
N GLN A 357 13.78 14.82 -15.15
CA GLN A 357 12.46 15.40 -15.43
C GLN A 357 11.41 14.35 -15.83
N SER A 358 11.85 13.21 -16.38
CA SER A 358 11.01 12.05 -16.69
C SER A 358 10.35 11.42 -15.46
N PHE A 359 10.84 11.74 -14.26
CA PHE A 359 10.16 11.39 -13.02
C PHE A 359 8.70 11.87 -13.01
N PHE A 360 8.42 13.02 -13.62
CA PHE A 360 7.07 13.59 -13.67
C PHE A 360 6.20 13.04 -14.81
N MET A 361 6.61 11.98 -15.51
CA MET A 361 5.82 11.36 -16.59
C MET A 361 4.44 10.88 -16.11
N VAL A 362 4.37 10.21 -14.95
CA VAL A 362 3.10 9.71 -14.40
C VAL A 362 2.15 10.86 -14.04
N PRO A 363 2.57 11.89 -13.28
CA PRO A 363 1.80 13.12 -13.10
C PRO A 363 1.32 13.75 -14.41
N LEU A 364 2.20 13.91 -15.39
CA LEU A 364 1.88 14.51 -16.68
C LEU A 364 0.81 13.73 -17.46
N LEU A 365 0.87 12.39 -17.43
CA LEU A 365 -0.15 11.53 -18.00
C LEU A 365 -1.50 11.76 -17.31
N VAL A 366 -1.52 11.79 -15.98
CA VAL A 366 -2.77 11.99 -15.20
C VAL A 366 -3.37 13.37 -15.48
N ASP A 367 -2.56 14.42 -15.55
CA ASP A 367 -2.99 15.77 -15.92
C ASP A 367 -3.55 15.83 -17.34
N SER A 368 -2.88 15.17 -18.29
CA SER A 368 -3.34 15.08 -19.68
C SER A 368 -4.71 14.39 -19.75
N LEU A 369 -4.89 13.29 -19.02
CA LEU A 369 -6.16 12.59 -18.92
C LEU A 369 -7.22 13.48 -18.26
N PHE A 370 -6.89 14.17 -17.17
CA PHE A 370 -7.80 15.09 -16.48
C PHE A 370 -8.24 16.25 -17.38
N LEU A 371 -7.31 16.87 -18.12
CA LEU A 371 -7.59 17.94 -19.06
C LEU A 371 -8.52 17.48 -20.18
N ILE A 372 -8.26 16.30 -20.79
CA ILE A 372 -9.14 15.71 -21.81
C ILE A 372 -10.56 15.52 -21.25
N ILE A 373 -10.68 15.09 -19.99
CA ILE A 373 -11.98 14.93 -19.32
C ILE A 373 -12.67 16.29 -19.16
N CYS A 374 -11.96 17.31 -18.68
CA CYS A 374 -12.51 18.65 -18.52
C CYS A 374 -12.98 19.24 -19.86
N ILE A 375 -12.18 19.12 -20.92
CA ILE A 375 -12.55 19.59 -22.27
C ILE A 375 -13.82 18.90 -22.77
N LYS A 376 -13.90 17.56 -22.65
CA LYS A 376 -15.10 16.80 -23.06
C LYS A 376 -16.34 17.18 -22.27
N ASN A 377 -16.19 17.60 -21.01
CA ASN A 377 -17.29 17.97 -20.12
C ASN A 377 -17.39 19.48 -19.88
N ARG A 378 -16.84 20.31 -20.77
CA ARG A 378 -16.65 21.76 -20.56
C ARG A 378 -17.89 22.51 -20.08
N ARG A 379 -19.08 22.15 -20.58
CA ARG A 379 -20.35 22.78 -20.16
C ARG A 379 -20.65 22.53 -18.69
N ILE A 380 -20.58 21.26 -18.27
CA ILE A 380 -20.81 20.86 -16.87
C ILE A 380 -19.77 21.49 -15.93
N VAL A 381 -18.51 21.53 -16.36
CA VAL A 381 -17.43 22.17 -15.58
C VAL A 381 -17.71 23.66 -15.42
N TYR A 382 -18.04 24.36 -16.51
CA TYR A 382 -18.38 25.77 -16.49
C TYR A 382 -19.58 26.09 -15.58
N ASP A 383 -20.67 25.32 -15.71
CA ASP A 383 -21.87 25.50 -14.89
C ASP A 383 -21.60 25.24 -13.40
N THR A 384 -20.74 24.27 -13.08
CA THR A 384 -20.34 23.97 -11.69
C THR A 384 -19.51 25.11 -11.11
N LEU A 385 -18.55 25.65 -11.87
CA LEU A 385 -17.73 26.78 -11.43
C LEU A 385 -18.59 28.02 -11.20
N ARG A 386 -19.57 28.29 -12.07
CA ARG A 386 -20.51 29.42 -11.95
C ARG A 386 -21.46 29.31 -10.74
N LEU A 387 -21.62 28.13 -10.14
CA LEU A 387 -22.43 27.96 -8.92
C LEU A 387 -21.62 28.19 -7.63
N ILE A 388 -20.29 28.24 -7.74
CA ILE A 388 -19.35 28.42 -6.62
C ILE A 388 -18.91 29.89 -6.52
N TRP A 389 -18.89 30.60 -7.65
CA TRP A 389 -18.65 32.04 -7.80
C TRP A 389 -19.98 32.77 -7.96
#